data_AF-I1E206-F1
#
_entry.id   AF-I1E206-F1
#
_cell.length_a   1.000
_cell.length_b   1.000
_cell.length_c   1.000
_cell.angle_alpha   90.00
_cell.angle_beta   90.00
_cell.angle_gamma   90.00
#
_symmetry.space_group_name_H-M   'P 1'
#
loop_
_entity.id
_entity.type
_entity.pdbx_description
1 polymer ?
#
loop_
_entity_poly.entity_id
_entity_poly.type
_entity_poly.pdbx_seq_one_letter_code
_entity_poly.pdbx_strand_id
1 'polypeptide(L)' 'MGNKLKISYREFSNDMARAAFSTDVEYDLNESNIIGYAGARLEVIKANNTEITYKVLKHFGER' A
#
# COMPACT_ATOMS: atom_id res chain seq x y z
N MET A 1 -16.39 8.85 -11.43
CA MET A 1 -15.79 7.51 -11.54
C MET A 1 -14.41 7.61 -10.89
N GLY A 2 -14.26 7.16 -9.64
CA GLY A 2 -13.03 7.40 -8.86
C GLY A 2 -12.07 6.22 -8.97
N ASN A 3 -10.84 6.47 -9.41
CA ASN A 3 -9.77 5.47 -9.43
C ASN A 3 -9.14 5.39 -8.05
N LYS A 4 -9.89 4.83 -7.09
CA LYS A 4 -9.45 4.73 -5.70
C LYS A 4 -8.79 3.38 -5.45
N LEU A 5 -7.64 3.40 -4.81
CA LEU A 5 -6.93 2.21 -4.37
C LEU A 5 -6.90 2.18 -2.84
N LYS A 6 -7.50 1.15 -2.25
CA LYS A 6 -7.47 0.93 -0.81
C LYS A 6 -6.41 -0.13 -0.48
N ILE A 7 -5.50 0.19 0.42
CA ILE A 7 -4.46 -0.72 0.89
C ILE A 7 -4.56 -0.83 2.40
N SER A 8 -4.57 -2.07 2.89
CA SER A 8 -4.49 -2.38 4.31
C SER A 8 -3.10 -2.95 4.62
N TYR A 9 -2.35 -2.31 5.51
CA TYR A 9 -1.04 -2.80 5.95
C TYR A 9 -1.12 -3.36 7.38
N ARG A 10 -0.44 -4.48 7.61
CA ARG A 10 -0.41 -5.16 8.91
C ARG A 10 1.01 -5.63 9.22
N GLU A 11 1.55 -5.16 10.35
CA GLU A 11 2.80 -5.66 10.92
C GLU A 11 2.52 -6.80 11.90
N PHE A 12 3.38 -7.82 11.88
CA PHE A 12 3.39 -8.91 12.85
C PHE A 12 4.64 -8.76 13.71
N SER A 13 4.48 -8.80 15.03
CA SER A 13 5.61 -8.89 15.96
C SER A 13 5.45 -10.14 16.82
N ASN A 14 6.47 -10.99 16.83
CA ASN A 14 6.61 -12.09 17.78
C ASN A 14 5.47 -13.12 17.79
N ASP A 15 4.98 -13.52 16.60
CA ASP A 15 3.92 -14.54 16.38
C ASP A 15 2.57 -14.30 17.09
N MET A 16 2.43 -13.16 17.78
CA MET A 16 1.23 -12.77 18.50
C MET A 16 0.76 -11.44 17.91
N ALA A 17 -0.41 -11.44 17.26
CA ALA A 17 -1.05 -10.25 16.73
C ALA A 17 -1.46 -9.30 17.88
N ARG A 18 -0.49 -8.60 18.48
CA ARG A 18 -0.73 -7.48 19.40
C ARG A 18 -1.48 -6.43 18.61
N ALA A 19 -2.80 -6.36 18.78
CA ALA A 19 -3.74 -5.46 18.11
C ALA A 19 -3.11 -4.84 16.85
N ALA A 20 -2.83 -5.69 15.85
CA ALA A 20 -1.92 -5.31 14.78
C ALA A 20 -2.48 -4.03 14.16
N PHE A 21 -1.70 -2.95 14.22
CA PHE A 21 -2.09 -1.61 13.76
C PHE A 21 -2.44 -1.71 12.28
N SER A 22 -3.68 -2.11 12.00
CA SER A 22 -4.19 -2.33 10.66
C SER A 22 -4.58 -0.96 10.19
N THR A 23 -3.74 -0.38 9.35
CA THR A 23 -4.00 0.94 8.79
C THR A 23 -4.52 0.74 7.38
N ASP A 24 -5.76 1.16 7.17
CA ASP A 24 -6.36 1.28 5.87
C ASP A 24 -6.05 2.66 5.31
N VAL A 25 -5.40 2.70 4.15
CA VAL A 25 -5.14 3.95 3.42
C VAL A 25 -5.80 3.89 2.06
N GLU A 26 -6.47 4.98 1.68
CA GLU A 26 -7.09 5.16 0.38
C GLU A 26 -6.28 6.19 -0.42
N TYR A 27 -5.93 5.83 -1.65
CA TYR A 27 -5.20 6.68 -2.58
C TYR A 27 -6.09 6.97 -3.81
N ASP A 28 -6.06 8.20 -4.31
CA ASP A 28 -6.68 8.55 -5.59
C ASP A 28 -5.63 8.47 -6.72
N LEU A 29 -5.76 7.44 -7.56
CA LEU A 29 -4.85 7.21 -8.69
C LEU A 29 -5.05 8.22 -9.82
N ASN A 30 -6.08 9.08 -9.78
CA ASN A 30 -6.18 10.21 -10.71
C ASN A 30 -5.21 11.35 -10.36
N GLU A 31 -4.84 11.48 -9.09
CA GLU A 31 -3.89 12.50 -8.63
C GLU A 31 -2.45 12.05 -8.84
N SER A 32 -2.15 10.79 -8.52
CA SER A 32 -0.84 10.19 -8.75
C SER A 32 -0.92 8.68 -8.84
N ASN A 33 -0.14 8.09 -9.75
CA ASN A 33 0.08 6.66 -9.81
C ASN A 33 1.15 6.19 -8.79
N ILE A 34 1.77 7.10 -8.04
CA ILE A 34 2.75 6.77 -7.00
C ILE A 34 2.07 6.80 -5.65
N ILE A 35 2.09 5.68 -4.95
CA ILE A 35 1.57 5.53 -3.60
C ILE A 35 2.70 5.31 -2.60
N GLY A 36 2.49 5.76 -1.37
CA GLY A 36 3.52 5.70 -0.35
C GLY A 36 2.97 5.37 1.02
N TYR A 37 3.45 4.28 1.62
CA TYR A 37 3.03 3.83 2.94
C TYR A 37 4.21 3.28 3.75
N ALA A 38 4.28 3.57 5.05
CA ALA A 38 5.34 3.11 5.97
C ALA A 38 6.77 3.20 5.39
N GLY A 39 7.08 4.31 4.71
CA GLY A 39 8.39 4.55 4.10
C GLY A 39 8.62 3.87 2.74
N ALA A 40 7.77 2.92 2.34
CA ALA A 40 7.78 2.35 1.00
C ALA A 40 7.17 3.31 -0.02
N ARG A 41 7.57 3.14 -1.28
CA ARG A 41 7.02 3.83 -2.44
C ARG A 41 6.79 2.82 -3.55
N LEU A 42 5.59 2.82 -4.11
CA LEU A 42 5.17 1.93 -5.17
C LEU A 42 4.57 2.76 -6.30
N GLU A 43 4.90 2.42 -7.54
CA GLU A 43 4.23 2.94 -8.72
C GLU A 43 3.18 1.93 -9.18
N VAL A 44 1.91 2.32 -9.20
CA VAL A 44 0.81 1.51 -9.69
C VAL A 44 0.77 1.63 -11.21
N ILE A 45 1.06 0.52 -11.90
CA ILE A 45 1.05 0.44 -13.36
C ILE A 45 -0.35 0.10 -13.86
N LYS A 46 -1.03 -0.82 -13.16
CA LYS A 46 -2.40 -1.25 -13.46
C LYS A 46 -3.07 -1.71 -12.18
N ALA A 47 -4.31 -1.29 -11.95
CA ALA A 47 -5.14 -1.81 -10.88
C ALA A 47 -6.55 -2.03 -11.41
N ASN A 48 -7.10 -3.21 -11.19
CA ASN A 48 -8.50 -3.52 -11.42
C ASN A 48 -9.02 -4.39 -10.26
N ASN A 49 -10.26 -4.86 -10.36
CA ASN A 49 -10.89 -5.63 -9.29
C ASN A 49 -10.29 -7.04 -9.08
N THR A 50 -9.39 -7.49 -9.96
CA THR A 50 -8.82 -8.85 -9.98
C THR A 50 -7.30 -8.89 -9.87
N GLU A 51 -6.60 -7.83 -10.26
CA GLU A 51 -5.14 -7.78 -10.29
C GLU A 51 -4.63 -6.35 -10.06
N ILE A 52 -3.42 -6.29 -9.50
CA ILE A 52 -2.65 -5.05 -9.37
C ILE A 52 -1.24 -5.34 -9.88
N THR A 53 -0.82 -4.61 -10.91
CA THR A 53 0.56 -4.54 -11.39
C THR A 53 1.21 -3.29 -10.83
N TYR A 54 2.35 -3.45 -10.15
CA TYR A 54 3.06 -2.35 -9.53
C TYR A 54 4.58 -2.54 -9.63
N LYS A 55 5.30 -1.42 -9.51
CA LYS A 55 6.76 -1.38 -9.42
C LYS A 55 7.17 -0.83 -8.07
N VAL A 56 8.09 -1.52 -7.40
CA VAL A 56 8.67 -1.03 -6.14
C VAL A 56 9.69 0.05 -6.48
N LEU A 57 9.45 1.28 -6.02
CA LEU A 57 10.39 2.40 -6.14
C LEU A 57 11.29 2.50 -4.91
N LYS A 58 10.74 2.22 -3.73
CA LYS A 58 11.46 2.19 -2.45
C LYS A 58 10.83 1.14 -1.54
N HIS A 59 11.65 0.29 -0.94
CA HIS A 59 11.19 -0.68 0.06
C HIS A 59 10.87 -0.01 1.40
N PHE A 60 10.20 -0.72 2.29
CA PHE A 60 10.04 -0.32 3.70
C PHE A 60 11.46 -0.20 4.28
N GLY A 61 11.89 1.02 4.61
CA GLY A 61 13.27 1.27 5.03
C GLY A 61 13.64 0.42 6.24
N GLU A 62 14.90 -0.01 6.31
CA GLU A 62 15.48 -0.57 7.53
C GLU A 62 15.56 0.56 8.56
N ARG A 63 14.86 0.40 9.69
CA ARG A 63 15.14 1.20 10.88
C ARG A 63 16.14 0.46 11.75
#